data_AF-A0A7S1P7Q9-F1
#
_entry.id   AF-A0A7S1P7Q9-F1
#
_cell.length_a   1.000
_cell.length_b   1.000
_cell.length_c   1.000
_cell.angle_alpha   90.00
_cell.angle_beta   90.00
_cell.angle_gamma   90.00
#
_symmetry.space_group_name_H-M   'P 1'
#
loop_
_entity.id
_entity.type
_entity.pdbx_description
1 polymer ?
#
loop_
_entity_poly.entity_id
_entity_poly.type
_entity_poly.pdbx_seq_one_letter_code
_entity_poly.pdbx_strand_id
1 'polypeptide(L)'
;MLVRDDRVASNIVGHVRRQRKGKVECTPIARINPSKRALPELNIDDAVPLADHIGCLRPEAEKAIEQVFGKIICAKNLDTAHRLTKQYDVDCVTPHGEKTNRNGVIRGGSTASLKKITRFAELRVVEGKLAEIEKELHDKETEKKQISQQFDGCFEEEAKLGQELDIIRHKILNIVQQQKQRDEEQQKFAQKRKHWEDTIKRNEAETELLNRQIQRLRTERLTMGLGELTEHETQRLTTIAAEIKQLEREVERLRGITKQRRDMVSDAELRLNGGLQKRQREIEELLASPEDAAAGERKETLDREYKTLEKEKRTLESQKERVEQALKEKESVVKKCQKVMDEAQKTDDGLSNELSNFDAREEELMRKREEQEKKKSEAND
;
A
#
# COMPACT_ATOMS: atom_id res chain seq x y z
N MET A 1 59.08 -37.95 -15.18
CA MET A 1 57.99 -37.51 -14.28
C MET A 1 58.07 -38.31 -12.99
N LEU A 2 58.11 -37.63 -11.84
CA LEU A 2 58.10 -38.30 -10.54
C LEU A 2 56.66 -38.69 -10.18
N VAL A 3 56.47 -39.93 -9.74
CA VAL A 3 55.15 -40.48 -9.40
C VAL A 3 55.23 -41.25 -8.08
N ARG A 4 54.09 -41.44 -7.41
CA ARG A 4 54.04 -42.07 -6.09
C ARG A 4 54.57 -43.52 -6.09
N ASP A 5 54.06 -44.36 -6.98
CA ASP A 5 54.34 -45.79 -7.04
C ASP A 5 54.33 -46.38 -8.46
N ASP A 6 54.73 -47.64 -8.58
CA ASP A 6 54.84 -48.37 -9.84
C ASP A 6 53.49 -48.57 -10.55
N ARG A 7 52.38 -48.65 -9.78
CA ARG A 7 51.04 -48.83 -10.34
C ARG A 7 50.62 -47.58 -11.11
N VAL A 8 50.79 -46.41 -10.50
CA VAL A 8 50.54 -45.11 -11.15
C VAL A 8 51.43 -44.93 -12.38
N ALA A 9 52.72 -45.30 -12.28
CA ALA A 9 53.64 -45.23 -13.42
C ALA A 9 53.16 -46.07 -14.62
N SER A 10 52.77 -47.32 -14.35
CA SER A 10 52.32 -48.27 -15.37
C SER A 10 51.03 -47.81 -16.05
N ASN A 11 50.09 -47.26 -15.27
CA ASN A 11 48.84 -46.72 -15.79
C ASN A 11 49.09 -45.52 -16.73
N ILE A 12 49.97 -44.60 -16.34
CA ILE A 12 50.30 -43.41 -17.14
C ILE A 12 51.00 -43.82 -18.43
N VAL A 13 52.01 -44.69 -18.35
CA VAL A 13 52.73 -45.19 -19.54
C VAL A 13 51.77 -45.91 -20.48
N GLY A 14 50.90 -46.76 -19.94
CA GLY A 14 49.88 -47.47 -20.73
C GLY A 14 48.88 -46.52 -21.40
N HIS A 15 48.51 -45.42 -20.73
CA HIS A 15 47.64 -44.41 -21.31
C HIS A 15 48.32 -43.62 -22.44
N VAL A 16 49.54 -43.13 -22.22
CA VAL A 16 50.31 -42.37 -23.22
C VAL A 16 50.58 -43.23 -24.47
N ARG A 17 50.93 -44.51 -24.27
CA ARG A 17 51.14 -45.47 -25.36
C ARG A 17 49.85 -45.70 -26.16
N ARG A 18 48.70 -45.88 -25.49
CA ARG A 18 47.40 -46.06 -26.16
C ARG A 18 46.99 -44.85 -26.98
N GLN A 19 47.20 -43.64 -26.45
CA GLN A 19 46.83 -42.39 -27.13
C GLN A 19 47.89 -41.90 -28.13
N ARG A 20 49.01 -42.62 -28.30
CA ARG A 20 50.14 -42.23 -29.17
C ARG A 20 50.67 -40.81 -28.90
N LYS A 21 50.59 -40.35 -27.65
CA LYS A 21 50.98 -38.99 -27.23
C LYS A 21 52.49 -38.82 -26.96
N GLY A 22 53.33 -39.62 -27.63
CA GLY A 22 54.79 -39.57 -27.51
C GLY A 22 55.38 -40.51 -26.45
N LYS A 23 56.58 -40.19 -25.98
CA LYS A 23 57.35 -40.98 -24.98
C LYS A 23 57.30 -40.29 -23.62
N VAL A 24 56.92 -41.03 -22.58
CA VAL A 24 56.95 -40.57 -21.19
C VAL A 24 57.86 -41.47 -20.37
N GLU A 25 58.70 -40.88 -19.53
CA GLU A 25 59.50 -41.59 -18.54
C GLU A 25 58.93 -41.29 -17.14
N CYS A 26 58.52 -42.32 -16.42
CA CYS A 26 57.96 -42.22 -15.08
C CYS A 26 58.93 -42.85 -14.08
N THR A 27 59.23 -42.14 -12.99
CA THR A 27 60.14 -42.61 -11.94
C THR A 27 59.37 -42.68 -10.62
N PRO A 28 59.09 -43.90 -10.11
CA PRO A 28 58.35 -44.12 -8.87
C PRO A 28 59.16 -43.80 -7.62
N ILE A 29 58.68 -42.85 -6.81
CA ILE A 29 59.36 -42.37 -5.59
C ILE A 29 59.57 -43.51 -4.59
N ALA A 30 58.57 -44.40 -4.42
CA ALA A 30 58.65 -45.54 -3.51
C ALA A 30 59.83 -46.50 -3.82
N ARG A 31 60.35 -46.48 -5.05
CA ARG A 31 61.45 -47.35 -5.52
C ARG A 31 62.80 -46.64 -5.60
N ILE A 32 62.83 -45.32 -5.38
CA ILE A 32 64.07 -44.56 -5.40
C ILE A 32 64.86 -44.87 -4.12
N ASN A 33 65.98 -45.57 -4.28
CA ASN A 33 66.95 -45.80 -3.23
C ASN A 33 68.32 -45.29 -3.70
N PRO A 34 68.62 -44.00 -3.51
CA PRO A 34 69.86 -43.41 -3.99
C PRO A 34 71.04 -44.07 -3.27
N SER A 35 71.97 -44.60 -4.06
CA SER A 35 73.23 -45.08 -3.51
C SER A 35 74.01 -43.86 -3.03
N LYS A 36 74.10 -43.69 -1.70
CA LYS A 36 75.04 -42.78 -1.06
C LYS A 36 76.45 -43.27 -1.35
N ARG A 37 76.97 -42.96 -2.54
CA ARG A 37 78.42 -42.97 -2.72
C ARG A 37 78.89 -41.82 -1.83
N ALA A 38 79.77 -42.11 -0.87
CA ALA A 38 80.50 -41.06 -0.19
C ALA A 38 81.29 -40.33 -1.28
N LEU A 39 80.72 -39.25 -1.81
CA LEU A 39 81.56 -38.21 -2.38
C LEU A 39 82.51 -37.88 -1.23
N PRO A 40 83.83 -37.82 -1.47
CA PRO A 40 84.72 -37.31 -0.44
C PRO A 40 84.12 -36.01 0.09
N GLU A 41 84.27 -35.73 1.38
CA GLU A 41 84.06 -34.38 1.90
C GLU A 41 85.11 -33.49 1.22
N LEU A 42 84.84 -33.14 -0.04
CA LEU A 42 85.71 -32.42 -0.93
C LEU A 42 85.61 -30.96 -0.48
N ASN A 43 86.25 -30.65 0.64
CA ASN A 43 86.79 -29.31 0.89
C ASN A 43 87.97 -29.09 -0.07
N ILE A 44 87.72 -29.22 -1.38
CA ILE A 44 88.64 -28.86 -2.44
C ILE A 44 88.09 -27.54 -2.98
N ASP A 45 88.85 -26.46 -2.80
CA ASP A 45 88.45 -25.06 -3.04
C ASP A 45 87.85 -24.75 -4.44
N ASP A 46 87.90 -25.70 -5.39
CA ASP A 46 87.45 -25.53 -6.76
C ASP A 46 86.35 -26.54 -7.19
N ALA A 47 85.67 -27.23 -6.26
CA ALA A 47 84.57 -28.15 -6.59
C ALA A 47 83.48 -28.28 -5.50
N VAL A 48 82.21 -28.38 -5.92
CA VAL A 48 81.06 -28.53 -5.02
C VAL A 48 80.08 -29.61 -5.50
N PRO A 49 79.46 -30.40 -4.60
CA PRO A 49 78.39 -31.31 -5.00
C PRO A 49 77.18 -30.56 -5.56
N LEU A 50 76.66 -31.00 -6.72
CA LEU A 50 75.56 -30.30 -7.39
C LEU A 50 74.22 -30.47 -6.66
N ALA A 51 73.99 -31.61 -6.02
CA ALA A 51 72.75 -31.89 -5.29
C ALA A 51 72.52 -30.88 -4.15
N ASP A 52 73.57 -30.49 -3.44
CA ASP A 52 73.52 -29.58 -2.28
C ASP A 52 73.07 -28.17 -2.68
N HIS A 53 73.20 -27.80 -3.96
CA HIS A 53 72.83 -26.48 -4.49
C HIS A 53 71.44 -26.44 -5.12
N ILE A 54 70.67 -27.54 -5.06
CA ILE A 54 69.31 -27.61 -5.61
C ILE A 54 68.30 -27.54 -4.47
N GLY A 55 67.62 -26.39 -4.35
CA GLY A 55 66.52 -26.22 -3.41
C GLY A 55 65.31 -27.10 -3.76
N CYS A 56 64.85 -27.90 -2.80
CA CYS A 56 63.68 -28.76 -2.95
C CYS A 56 62.49 -28.20 -2.17
N LEU A 57 61.39 -27.86 -2.87
CA LEU A 57 60.15 -27.40 -2.23
C LEU A 57 59.29 -28.55 -1.66
N ARG A 58 59.61 -29.81 -2.01
CA ARG A 58 58.84 -30.99 -1.60
C ARG A 58 59.77 -32.08 -1.05
N PRO A 59 59.75 -32.35 0.27
CA PRO A 59 60.67 -33.31 0.90
C PRO A 59 60.66 -34.70 0.25
N GLU A 60 59.52 -35.13 -0.28
CA GLU A 60 59.38 -36.45 -0.90
C GLU A 60 60.18 -36.59 -2.22
N ALA A 61 60.58 -35.47 -2.83
CA ALA A 61 61.38 -35.43 -4.04
C ALA A 61 62.89 -35.40 -3.77
N GLU A 62 63.35 -35.25 -2.52
CA GLU A 62 64.78 -35.18 -2.18
C GLU A 62 65.54 -36.42 -2.64
N LYS A 63 65.01 -37.62 -2.38
CA LYS A 63 65.63 -38.88 -2.83
C LYS A 63 65.80 -38.95 -4.35
N ALA A 64 64.88 -38.32 -5.10
CA ALA A 64 64.97 -38.24 -6.55
C ALA A 64 66.06 -37.27 -7.01
N ILE A 65 66.22 -36.14 -6.32
CA ILE A 65 67.31 -35.19 -6.55
C ILE A 65 68.65 -35.88 -6.29
N GLU A 66 68.78 -36.59 -5.17
CA GLU A 66 69.98 -37.38 -4.85
C GLU A 66 70.27 -38.45 -5.91
N GLN A 67 69.24 -39.15 -6.42
CA GLN A 67 69.44 -40.17 -7.46
C GLN A 67 69.97 -39.57 -8.78
N VAL A 68 69.49 -38.40 -9.18
CA VAL A 68 69.84 -37.77 -10.47
C VAL A 68 71.13 -36.96 -10.37
N PHE A 69 71.31 -36.20 -9.29
CA PHE A 69 72.37 -35.21 -9.13
C PHE A 69 73.39 -35.56 -8.05
N GLY A 70 73.11 -36.53 -7.17
CA GLY A 70 73.98 -36.87 -6.04
C GLY A 70 75.31 -37.54 -6.41
N LYS A 71 75.55 -37.84 -7.69
CA LYS A 71 76.83 -38.34 -8.20
C LYS A 71 77.57 -37.32 -9.08
N ILE A 72 77.04 -36.09 -9.16
CA ILE A 72 77.55 -35.03 -10.03
C ILE A 72 78.23 -33.96 -9.19
N ILE A 73 79.46 -33.62 -9.56
CA ILE A 73 80.24 -32.54 -8.94
C ILE A 73 80.36 -31.38 -9.91
N CYS A 74 80.08 -30.16 -9.44
CA CYS A 74 80.35 -28.94 -10.16
C CYS A 74 81.82 -28.53 -9.92
N ALA A 75 82.65 -28.57 -10.95
CA ALA A 75 84.05 -28.16 -10.89
C ALA A 75 84.23 -26.80 -11.56
N LYS A 76 85.13 -25.97 -11.03
CA LYS A 76 85.37 -24.60 -11.53
C LYS A 76 85.73 -24.56 -13.03
N ASN A 77 86.67 -25.40 -13.45
CA ASN A 77 87.21 -25.48 -14.81
C ASN A 77 87.31 -26.93 -15.32
N LEU A 78 87.46 -27.12 -16.63
CA LEU A 78 87.52 -28.43 -17.28
C LEU A 78 88.69 -29.30 -16.79
N ASP A 79 89.86 -28.70 -16.55
CA ASP A 79 91.04 -29.43 -16.06
C ASP A 79 90.79 -30.02 -14.67
N THR A 80 90.16 -29.24 -13.78
CA THR A 80 89.74 -29.68 -12.45
C THR A 80 88.69 -30.79 -12.56
N ALA A 81 87.72 -30.64 -13.47
CA ALA A 81 86.72 -31.68 -13.74
C ALA A 81 87.37 -33.01 -14.15
N HIS A 82 88.32 -32.98 -15.09
CA HIS A 82 89.01 -34.19 -15.56
C HIS A 82 89.84 -34.88 -14.48
N ARG A 83 90.56 -34.10 -13.67
CA ARG A 83 91.33 -34.61 -12.53
C ARG A 83 90.41 -35.30 -11.52
N LEU A 84 89.32 -34.65 -11.14
CA LEU A 84 88.37 -35.17 -10.14
C LEU A 84 87.65 -36.43 -10.64
N THR A 85 87.22 -36.44 -11.89
CA THR A 85 86.58 -37.61 -12.50
C THR A 85 87.50 -38.83 -12.48
N LYS A 86 88.79 -38.68 -12.82
CA LYS A 86 89.76 -39.80 -12.78
C LYS A 86 90.10 -40.26 -11.37
N GLN A 87 90.22 -39.32 -10.44
CA GLN A 87 90.65 -39.60 -9.07
C GLN A 87 89.54 -40.25 -8.24
N TYR A 88 88.28 -39.84 -8.43
CA TYR A 88 87.17 -40.22 -7.56
C TYR A 88 86.04 -41.00 -8.26
N ASP A 89 86.18 -41.31 -9.55
CA ASP A 89 85.16 -42.04 -10.34
C ASP A 89 83.77 -41.34 -10.28
N VAL A 90 83.76 -40.01 -10.41
CA VAL A 90 82.56 -39.16 -10.33
C VAL A 90 82.32 -38.42 -11.64
N ASP A 91 81.05 -38.11 -11.93
CA ASP A 91 80.71 -37.30 -13.10
C ASP A 91 80.88 -35.82 -12.72
N CYS A 92 81.60 -35.05 -13.54
CA CYS A 92 81.87 -33.64 -13.30
C CYS A 92 81.24 -32.74 -14.37
N VAL A 93 80.79 -31.55 -13.96
CA VAL A 93 80.23 -30.52 -14.84
C VAL A 93 80.85 -29.16 -14.51
N THR A 94 81.10 -28.32 -15.51
CA THR A 94 81.56 -26.93 -15.31
C THR A 94 80.38 -25.95 -15.38
N PRO A 95 80.50 -24.73 -14.80
CA PRO A 95 79.48 -23.68 -14.95
C PRO A 95 79.15 -23.32 -16.41
N HIS A 96 80.12 -23.54 -17.32
CA HIS A 96 79.93 -23.33 -18.76
C HIS A 96 79.17 -24.48 -19.45
N GLY A 97 78.84 -25.54 -18.72
CA GLY A 97 78.03 -26.66 -19.18
C GLY A 97 78.81 -27.80 -19.83
N GLU A 98 80.14 -27.77 -19.76
CA GLU A 98 81.00 -28.87 -20.21
C GLU A 98 80.89 -30.03 -19.21
N LYS A 99 80.89 -31.26 -19.72
CA LYS A 99 80.70 -32.47 -18.90
C LYS A 99 81.83 -33.45 -19.14
N THR A 100 82.38 -33.96 -18.04
CA THR A 100 83.37 -35.04 -18.04
C THR A 100 82.80 -36.22 -17.27
N ASN A 101 82.51 -37.31 -17.98
CA ASN A 101 81.97 -38.52 -17.37
C ASN A 101 83.11 -39.41 -16.87
N ARG A 102 82.84 -40.24 -15.87
CA ARG A 102 83.77 -41.29 -15.38
C ARG A 102 84.34 -42.22 -16.45
N ASN A 103 83.63 -42.40 -17.56
CA ASN A 103 84.09 -43.17 -18.72
C ASN A 103 85.08 -42.40 -19.62
N GLY A 104 85.54 -41.21 -19.21
CA GLY A 104 86.50 -40.37 -19.95
C GLY A 104 85.90 -39.61 -21.14
N VAL A 105 84.58 -39.66 -21.34
CA VAL A 105 83.90 -38.91 -22.41
C VAL A 105 83.73 -37.46 -22.00
N ILE A 106 84.32 -36.56 -22.79
CA ILE A 106 84.18 -35.10 -22.63
C ILE A 106 83.13 -34.61 -23.63
N ARG A 107 82.10 -33.91 -23.14
CA ARG A 107 81.10 -33.24 -23.97
C ARG A 107 81.15 -31.73 -23.77
N GLY A 108 81.24 -30.98 -24.86
CA GLY A 108 81.19 -29.52 -24.84
C GLY A 108 79.83 -28.98 -24.36
N GLY A 109 79.86 -27.81 -23.73
CA GLY A 109 78.66 -27.14 -23.20
C GLY A 109 77.78 -26.53 -24.29
N SER A 110 76.46 -26.63 -24.13
CA SER A 110 75.48 -25.93 -24.96
C SER A 110 74.60 -25.02 -24.08
N THR A 111 74.57 -23.73 -24.39
CA THR A 111 73.79 -22.70 -23.67
C THR A 111 72.28 -22.77 -23.95
N ALA A 112 71.83 -23.58 -24.92
CA ALA A 112 70.42 -23.72 -25.28
C ALA A 112 69.56 -24.29 -24.14
N SER A 113 70.15 -25.09 -23.24
CA SER A 113 69.43 -25.70 -22.11
C SER A 113 69.17 -24.71 -20.96
N LEU A 114 70.05 -23.72 -20.77
CA LEU A 114 69.88 -22.68 -19.74
C LEU A 114 68.62 -21.83 -20.00
N LYS A 115 68.37 -21.50 -21.27
CA LYS A 115 67.19 -20.72 -21.71
C LYS A 115 65.85 -21.39 -21.39
N LYS A 116 65.83 -22.71 -21.19
CA LYS A 116 64.58 -23.44 -20.84
C LYS A 116 64.26 -23.30 -19.35
N ILE A 117 65.27 -23.45 -18.49
CA ILE A 117 65.09 -23.37 -17.03
C ILE A 117 64.66 -21.97 -16.61
N THR A 118 65.28 -20.93 -17.18
CA THR A 118 64.90 -19.54 -16.90
C THR A 118 63.45 -19.25 -17.30
N ARG A 119 63.01 -19.71 -18.48
CA ARG A 119 61.61 -19.60 -18.92
C ARG A 119 60.64 -20.32 -18.01
N PHE A 120 60.99 -21.50 -17.49
CA PHE A 120 60.14 -22.20 -16.52
C PHE A 120 60.03 -21.43 -15.19
N ALA A 121 61.10 -20.76 -14.75
CA ALA A 121 61.06 -19.91 -13.57
C ALA A 121 60.16 -18.68 -13.79
N GLU A 122 60.31 -18.00 -14.93
CA GLU A 122 59.45 -16.89 -15.34
C GLU A 122 57.97 -17.31 -15.41
N LEU A 123 57.70 -18.47 -16.02
CA LEU A 123 56.34 -19.00 -16.14
C LEU A 123 55.72 -19.28 -14.76
N ARG A 124 56.46 -19.84 -13.81
CA ARG A 124 55.97 -20.03 -12.43
C ARG A 124 55.64 -18.72 -11.72
N VAL A 125 56.45 -17.68 -11.92
CA VAL A 125 56.17 -16.36 -11.35
C VAL A 125 54.87 -15.78 -11.93
N VAL A 126 54.68 -15.95 -13.24
CA VAL A 126 53.44 -15.51 -13.91
C VAL A 126 52.23 -16.32 -13.44
N GLU A 127 52.35 -17.65 -13.31
CA GLU A 127 51.28 -18.51 -12.77
C GLU A 127 50.90 -18.11 -11.33
N GLY A 128 51.87 -17.78 -10.47
CA GLY A 128 51.61 -17.30 -9.12
C GLY A 128 50.83 -15.98 -9.11
N LYS A 129 51.26 -15.02 -9.92
CA LYS A 129 50.55 -13.73 -10.08
C LYS A 129 49.14 -13.91 -10.64
N LEU A 130 48.96 -14.84 -11.59
CA LEU A 130 47.65 -15.13 -12.16
C LEU A 130 46.71 -15.70 -11.10
N ALA A 131 47.18 -16.63 -10.25
CA ALA A 131 46.39 -17.17 -9.15
C ALA A 131 46.04 -16.11 -8.09
N GLU A 132 46.93 -15.16 -7.81
CA GLU A 132 46.66 -14.02 -6.93
C GLU A 132 45.55 -13.12 -7.51
N ILE A 133 45.67 -12.76 -8.80
CA ILE A 133 44.66 -11.94 -9.49
C ILE A 133 43.31 -12.66 -9.57
N GLU A 134 43.29 -13.96 -9.84
CA GLU A 134 42.05 -14.75 -9.85
C GLU A 134 41.37 -14.75 -8.48
N LYS A 135 42.15 -14.82 -7.40
CA LYS A 135 41.61 -14.74 -6.04
C LYS A 135 41.06 -13.35 -5.74
N GLU A 136 41.80 -12.30 -6.07
CA GLU A 136 41.33 -10.91 -5.90
C GLU A 136 40.07 -10.63 -6.71
N LEU A 137 39.99 -11.15 -7.95
CA LEU A 137 38.80 -11.04 -8.78
C LEU A 137 37.61 -11.73 -8.13
N HIS A 138 37.80 -12.94 -7.61
CA HIS A 138 36.74 -13.68 -6.91
C HIS A 138 36.25 -12.93 -5.66
N ASP A 139 37.17 -12.42 -4.84
CA ASP A 139 36.84 -11.65 -3.65
C ASP A 139 36.04 -10.39 -4.02
N LYS A 140 36.46 -9.66 -5.06
CA LYS A 140 35.75 -8.48 -5.57
C LYS A 140 34.38 -8.81 -6.17
N GLU A 141 34.23 -9.95 -6.83
CA GLU A 141 32.92 -10.42 -7.31
C GLU A 141 31.96 -10.75 -6.16
N THR A 142 32.46 -11.34 -5.07
CA THR A 142 31.63 -11.61 -3.89
C THR A 142 31.23 -10.32 -3.18
N GLU A 143 32.15 -9.36 -3.04
CA GLU A 143 31.88 -8.03 -2.49
C GLU A 143 30.82 -7.29 -3.32
N LYS A 144 30.95 -7.31 -4.66
CA LYS A 144 29.94 -6.74 -5.57
C LYS A 144 28.57 -7.37 -5.39
N LYS A 145 28.48 -8.69 -5.23
CA LYS A 145 27.21 -9.40 -4.99
C LYS A 145 26.59 -9.00 -3.65
N GLN A 146 27.38 -8.88 -2.59
CA GLN A 146 26.90 -8.44 -1.28
C GLN A 146 26.38 -7.00 -1.32
N ILE A 147 27.10 -6.09 -1.97
CA ILE A 147 26.66 -4.70 -2.15
C ILE A 147 25.36 -4.64 -2.97
N SER A 148 25.25 -5.44 -4.04
CA SER A 148 24.01 -5.51 -4.83
C SER A 148 22.82 -5.98 -3.98
N GLN A 149 23.00 -7.00 -3.14
CA GLN A 149 21.94 -7.47 -2.25
C GLN A 149 21.52 -6.43 -1.21
N GLN A 150 22.48 -5.68 -0.66
CA GLN A 150 22.19 -4.57 0.25
C GLN A 150 21.44 -3.44 -0.47
N PHE A 151 21.83 -3.14 -1.70
CA PHE A 151 21.16 -2.15 -2.54
C PHE A 151 19.71 -2.55 -2.81
N ASP A 152 19.47 -3.80 -3.21
CA ASP A 152 18.13 -4.34 -3.43
C ASP A 152 17.27 -4.25 -2.14
N GLY A 153 17.85 -4.54 -0.98
CA GLY A 153 17.19 -4.38 0.32
C GLY A 153 16.82 -2.93 0.64
N CYS A 154 17.72 -1.98 0.39
CA CYS A 154 17.42 -0.54 0.52
C CYS A 154 16.29 -0.10 -0.42
N PHE A 155 16.25 -0.60 -1.65
CA PHE A 155 15.18 -0.30 -2.61
C PHE A 155 13.82 -0.83 -2.14
N GLU A 156 13.78 -2.03 -1.54
CA GLU A 156 12.56 -2.56 -0.95
C GLU A 156 12.06 -1.71 0.24
N GLU A 157 12.98 -1.25 1.10
CA GLU A 157 12.64 -0.36 2.21
C GLU A 157 12.15 1.01 1.72
N GLU A 158 12.80 1.59 0.72
CA GLU A 158 12.36 2.84 0.08
C GLU A 158 10.97 2.70 -0.53
N ALA A 159 10.70 1.58 -1.23
CA ALA A 159 9.38 1.31 -1.80
C ALA A 159 8.30 1.17 -0.73
N LYS A 160 8.58 0.48 0.39
CA LYS A 160 7.66 0.35 1.53
C LYS A 160 7.36 1.71 2.15
N LEU A 161 8.39 2.51 2.42
CA LEU A 161 8.23 3.87 2.95
C LEU A 161 7.45 4.76 1.99
N GLY A 162 7.67 4.63 0.67
CA GLY A 162 6.90 5.32 -0.35
C GLY A 162 5.41 4.99 -0.30
N GLN A 163 5.06 3.70 -0.20
CA GLN A 163 3.67 3.26 -0.05
C GLN A 163 3.03 3.78 1.24
N GLU A 164 3.76 3.75 2.36
CA GLU A 164 3.28 4.29 3.63
C GLU A 164 3.01 5.80 3.54
N LEU A 165 3.90 6.56 2.89
CA LEU A 165 3.73 7.99 2.65
C LEU A 165 2.48 8.28 1.81
N ASP A 166 2.22 7.49 0.77
CA ASP A 166 1.02 7.67 -0.07
C ASP A 166 -0.27 7.35 0.71
N ILE A 167 -0.28 6.31 1.55
CA ILE A 167 -1.40 6.02 2.45
C ILE A 167 -1.64 7.19 3.41
N ILE A 168 -0.58 7.75 4.00
CA ILE A 168 -0.67 8.92 4.90
C ILE A 168 -1.21 10.14 4.14
N ARG A 169 -0.72 10.41 2.92
CA ARG A 169 -1.22 11.49 2.07
C ARG A 169 -2.71 11.36 1.78
N HIS A 170 -3.17 10.16 1.41
CA HIS A 170 -4.59 9.90 1.19
C HIS A 170 -5.42 10.10 2.47
N LYS A 171 -4.92 9.66 3.63
CA LYS A 171 -5.58 9.90 4.92
C LYS A 171 -5.70 11.40 5.22
N ILE A 172 -4.63 12.17 5.02
CA ILE A 172 -4.64 13.63 5.21
C ILE A 172 -5.66 14.29 4.28
N LEU A 173 -5.68 13.91 3.00
CA LEU A 173 -6.60 14.48 2.02
C LEU A 173 -8.06 14.21 2.39
N ASN A 174 -8.37 13.00 2.85
CA ASN A 174 -9.69 12.64 3.35
C ASN A 174 -10.09 13.45 4.59
N ILE A 175 -9.17 13.63 5.55
CA ILE A 175 -9.43 14.44 6.75
C ILE A 175 -9.71 15.90 6.36
N VAL A 176 -8.93 16.48 5.44
CA VAL A 176 -9.14 17.85 4.95
C VAL A 176 -10.50 17.99 4.27
N GLN A 177 -10.91 16.99 3.48
CA GLN A 177 -12.23 17.00 2.83
C GLN A 177 -13.37 16.89 3.86
N GLN A 178 -13.22 16.04 4.88
CA GLN A 178 -14.18 15.93 5.98
C GLN A 178 -14.27 17.22 6.80
N GLN A 179 -13.15 17.92 7.03
CA GLN A 179 -13.14 19.22 7.70
C GLN A 179 -13.93 20.25 6.89
N LYS A 180 -13.68 20.36 5.58
CA LYS A 180 -14.46 21.27 4.72
C LYS A 180 -15.96 21.00 4.76
N GLN A 181 -16.36 19.74 4.71
CA GLN A 181 -17.78 19.35 4.82
C GLN A 181 -18.37 19.77 6.17
N ARG A 182 -17.63 19.56 7.27
CA ARG A 182 -18.06 20.01 8.60
C ARG A 182 -18.15 21.52 8.72
N ASP A 183 -17.23 22.26 8.13
CA ASP A 183 -17.26 23.73 8.12
C ASP A 183 -18.49 24.26 7.36
N GLU A 184 -18.82 23.66 6.21
CA GLU A 184 -20.02 23.99 5.44
C GLU A 184 -21.31 23.68 6.23
N GLU A 185 -21.36 22.54 6.93
CA GLU A 185 -22.47 22.18 7.80
C GLU A 185 -22.59 23.16 8.97
N GLN A 186 -21.47 23.52 9.60
CA GLN A 186 -21.44 24.47 10.71
C GLN A 186 -21.94 25.85 10.27
N GLN A 187 -21.57 26.32 9.07
CA GLN A 187 -22.11 27.57 8.50
C GLN A 187 -23.62 27.48 8.28
N LYS A 188 -24.13 26.36 7.73
CA LYS A 188 -25.58 26.15 7.55
C LYS A 188 -26.31 26.17 8.90
N PHE A 189 -25.76 25.53 9.92
CA PHE A 189 -26.34 25.55 11.27
C PHE A 189 -26.27 26.95 11.89
N ALA A 190 -25.19 27.69 11.70
CA ALA A 190 -25.07 29.07 12.18
C ALA A 190 -26.13 29.99 11.54
N GLN A 191 -26.34 29.87 10.23
CA GLN A 191 -27.40 30.61 9.52
C GLN A 191 -28.79 30.25 10.03
N LYS A 192 -29.08 28.96 10.22
CA LYS A 192 -30.35 28.49 10.81
C LYS A 192 -30.53 29.02 12.23
N ARG A 193 -29.48 29.00 13.05
CA ARG A 193 -29.51 29.52 14.42
C ARG A 193 -29.88 30.99 14.44
N LYS A 194 -29.21 31.80 13.61
CA LYS A 194 -29.51 33.23 13.46
C LYS A 194 -30.95 33.46 13.01
N HIS A 195 -31.44 32.70 12.02
CA HIS A 195 -32.82 32.79 11.56
C HIS A 195 -33.84 32.49 12.67
N TRP A 196 -33.60 31.46 13.48
CA TRP A 196 -34.46 31.12 14.61
C TRP A 196 -34.37 32.15 15.73
N GLU A 197 -33.18 32.68 16.03
CA GLU A 197 -33.01 33.78 17.00
C GLU A 197 -33.79 35.02 16.57
N ASP A 198 -33.72 35.40 15.29
CA ASP A 198 -34.51 36.52 14.75
C ASP A 198 -36.01 36.24 14.81
N THR A 199 -36.43 34.98 14.59
CA THR A 199 -37.84 34.57 14.66
C THR A 199 -38.37 34.59 16.09
N ILE A 200 -37.58 34.10 17.05
CA ILE A 200 -37.92 34.18 18.49
C ILE A 200 -38.10 35.63 18.89
N LYS A 201 -37.17 36.53 18.53
CA LYS A 201 -37.29 37.97 18.84
C LYS A 201 -38.55 38.60 18.25
N ARG A 202 -38.93 38.23 17.02
CA ARG A 202 -40.18 38.71 16.41
C ARG A 202 -41.40 38.20 17.18
N ASN A 203 -41.43 36.91 17.49
CA ASN A 203 -42.52 36.31 18.23
C ASN A 203 -42.62 36.92 19.64
N GLU A 204 -41.51 37.13 20.34
CA GLU A 204 -41.48 37.80 21.65
C GLU A 204 -42.08 39.21 21.58
N ALA A 205 -41.67 40.02 20.58
CA ALA A 205 -42.22 41.35 20.36
C ALA A 205 -43.73 41.33 20.04
N GLU A 206 -44.19 40.36 19.25
CA GLU A 206 -45.60 40.15 18.94
C GLU A 206 -46.40 39.71 20.18
N THR A 207 -45.84 38.83 20.99
CA THR A 207 -46.45 38.38 22.25
C THR A 207 -46.57 39.56 23.24
N GLU A 208 -45.56 40.42 23.33
CA GLU A 208 -45.62 41.65 24.14
C GLU A 208 -46.68 42.63 23.64
N LEU A 209 -46.85 42.75 22.32
CA LEU A 209 -47.89 43.60 21.74
C LEU A 209 -49.29 43.05 22.05
N LEU A 210 -49.51 41.76 21.82
CA LEU A 210 -50.76 41.07 22.13
C LEU A 210 -51.08 41.13 23.63
N ASN A 211 -50.09 40.93 24.50
CA ASN A 211 -50.28 41.07 25.95
C ASN A 211 -50.69 42.50 26.33
N ARG A 212 -50.10 43.53 25.70
CA ARG A 212 -50.53 44.92 25.89
C ARG A 212 -51.95 45.15 25.40
N GLN A 213 -52.35 44.58 24.27
CA GLN A 213 -53.73 44.65 23.76
C GLN A 213 -54.72 43.93 24.68
N ILE A 214 -54.40 42.71 25.13
CA ILE A 214 -55.22 41.95 26.09
C ILE A 214 -55.38 42.72 27.40
N GLN A 215 -54.31 43.35 27.92
CA GLN A 215 -54.44 44.16 29.12
C GLN A 215 -55.36 45.36 28.91
N ARG A 216 -55.25 46.07 27.78
CA ARG A 216 -56.17 47.17 27.42
C ARG A 216 -57.62 46.70 27.35
N LEU A 217 -57.88 45.63 26.60
CA LEU A 217 -59.20 45.04 26.45
C LEU A 217 -59.76 44.52 27.79
N ARG A 218 -58.93 43.94 28.66
CA ARG A 218 -59.34 43.52 30.01
C ARG A 218 -59.69 44.71 30.90
N THR A 219 -58.90 45.78 30.86
CA THR A 219 -59.22 47.00 31.60
C THR A 219 -60.52 47.61 31.08
N GLU A 220 -60.71 47.65 29.75
CA GLU A 220 -61.93 48.14 29.10
C GLU A 220 -63.14 47.29 29.49
N ARG A 221 -63.04 45.97 29.42
CA ARG A 221 -64.12 45.04 29.81
C ARG A 221 -64.51 45.19 31.28
N LEU A 222 -63.53 45.39 32.18
CA LEU A 222 -63.78 45.65 33.61
C LEU A 222 -64.44 47.01 33.84
N THR A 223 -64.07 48.02 33.05
CA THR A 223 -64.68 49.36 33.15
C THR A 223 -66.06 49.47 32.50
N MET A 224 -66.39 48.63 31.53
CA MET A 224 -67.61 48.75 30.71
C MET A 224 -68.71 47.74 31.03
N GLY A 225 -68.48 46.75 31.89
CA GLY A 225 -69.56 45.87 32.37
C GLY A 225 -70.23 45.00 31.30
N LEU A 226 -69.59 44.80 30.14
CA LEU A 226 -70.09 44.02 28.98
C LEU A 226 -69.95 42.50 29.21
N GLY A 227 -70.65 41.99 30.22
CA GLY A 227 -70.53 40.61 30.67
C GLY A 227 -71.30 39.54 29.88
N GLU A 228 -72.18 39.89 28.94
CA GLU A 228 -73.15 38.92 28.40
C GLU A 228 -73.26 39.03 26.87
N LEU A 229 -72.63 38.08 26.15
CA LEU A 229 -72.86 37.88 24.71
C LEU A 229 -74.30 37.42 24.46
N THR A 230 -74.92 37.95 23.41
CA THR A 230 -76.26 37.57 22.97
C THR A 230 -76.33 36.12 22.46
N GLU A 231 -77.41 35.41 22.83
CA GLU A 231 -77.59 33.96 22.63
C GLU A 231 -77.43 33.51 21.15
N HIS A 232 -77.75 34.36 20.18
CA HIS A 232 -77.64 34.08 18.75
C HIS A 232 -76.18 34.08 18.23
N GLU A 233 -75.28 34.86 18.84
CA GLU A 233 -73.87 34.96 18.45
C GLU A 233 -73.07 33.77 18.98
N THR A 234 -73.41 33.30 20.18
CA THR A 234 -72.86 32.06 20.73
C THR A 234 -73.23 30.84 19.88
N GLN A 235 -74.43 30.80 19.30
CA GLN A 235 -74.86 29.72 18.39
C GLN A 235 -74.12 29.73 17.04
N ARG A 236 -73.83 30.90 16.46
CA ARG A 236 -73.01 30.99 15.23
C ARG A 236 -71.55 30.61 15.48
N LEU A 237 -70.96 31.08 16.58
CA LEU A 237 -69.59 30.73 16.96
C LEU A 237 -69.43 29.23 17.26
N THR A 238 -70.41 28.62 17.93
CA THR A 238 -70.37 27.16 18.19
C THR A 238 -70.47 26.33 16.90
N THR A 239 -71.22 26.81 15.90
CA THR A 239 -71.34 26.14 14.59
C THR A 239 -70.04 26.23 13.80
N ILE A 240 -69.45 27.42 13.69
CA ILE A 240 -68.16 27.63 12.99
C ILE A 240 -67.03 26.88 13.70
N ALA A 241 -66.99 26.91 15.03
CA ALA A 241 -66.02 26.12 15.81
C ALA A 241 -66.17 24.60 15.60
N ALA A 242 -67.40 24.11 15.39
CA ALA A 242 -67.64 22.71 15.07
C ALA A 242 -67.12 22.33 13.67
N GLU A 243 -67.29 23.21 12.68
CA GLU A 243 -66.79 23.04 11.31
C GLU A 243 -65.26 23.07 11.25
N ILE A 244 -64.62 24.02 11.95
CA ILE A 244 -63.16 24.08 12.09
C ILE A 244 -62.64 22.77 12.70
N LYS A 245 -63.25 22.29 13.77
CA LYS A 245 -62.87 21.04 14.43
C LYS A 245 -63.09 19.79 13.58
N GLN A 246 -64.00 19.82 12.60
CA GLN A 246 -64.15 18.75 11.61
C GLN A 246 -63.07 18.82 10.54
N LEU A 247 -62.75 20.01 10.05
CA LEU A 247 -61.67 20.23 9.07
C LEU A 247 -60.29 19.88 9.65
N GLU A 248 -60.01 20.24 10.91
CA GLU A 248 -58.79 19.86 11.62
C GLU A 248 -58.61 18.33 11.69
N ARG A 249 -59.70 17.60 12.00
CA ARG A 249 -59.70 16.13 12.03
C ARG A 249 -59.41 15.52 10.67
N GLU A 250 -59.96 16.10 9.60
CA GLU A 250 -59.73 15.62 8.24
C GLU A 250 -58.31 15.91 7.75
N VAL A 251 -57.75 17.07 8.11
CA VAL A 251 -56.35 17.40 7.83
C VAL A 251 -55.41 16.45 8.56
N GLU A 252 -55.66 16.15 9.84
CA GLU A 252 -54.82 15.21 10.61
C GLU A 252 -54.90 13.79 10.04
N ARG A 253 -56.10 13.33 9.64
CA ARG A 253 -56.27 12.05 8.95
C ARG A 253 -55.48 11.98 7.65
N LEU A 254 -55.53 13.03 6.82
CA LEU A 254 -54.79 13.09 5.56
C LEU A 254 -53.27 13.17 5.80
N ARG A 255 -52.82 13.87 6.84
CA ARG A 255 -51.41 13.91 7.26
C ARG A 255 -50.92 12.53 7.70
N GLY A 256 -51.73 11.79 8.45
CA GLY A 256 -51.43 10.40 8.84
C GLY A 256 -51.25 9.47 7.63
N ILE A 257 -52.16 9.54 6.65
CA ILE A 257 -52.04 8.75 5.41
C ILE A 257 -50.81 9.16 4.60
N THR A 258 -50.49 10.46 4.55
CA THR A 258 -49.31 10.98 3.86
C THR A 258 -48.02 10.49 4.51
N LYS A 259 -47.98 10.45 5.85
CA LYS A 259 -46.85 9.91 6.61
C LYS A 259 -46.65 8.42 6.33
N GLN A 260 -47.71 7.61 6.44
CA GLN A 260 -47.63 6.17 6.13
C GLN A 260 -47.11 5.90 4.72
N ARG A 261 -47.58 6.66 3.71
CA ARG A 261 -47.11 6.52 2.33
C ARG A 261 -45.65 6.93 2.17
N ARG A 262 -45.20 7.97 2.88
CA ARG A 262 -43.80 8.41 2.88
C ARG A 262 -42.89 7.37 3.53
N ASP A 263 -43.33 6.74 4.61
CA ASP A 263 -42.62 5.64 5.26
C ASP A 263 -42.51 4.43 4.31
N MET A 264 -43.57 4.09 3.58
CA MET A 264 -43.53 3.03 2.55
C MET A 264 -42.55 3.33 1.40
N VAL A 265 -42.45 4.59 0.96
CA VAL A 265 -41.45 4.99 -0.05
C VAL A 265 -40.04 4.85 0.52
N SER A 266 -39.82 5.29 1.76
CA SER A 266 -38.51 5.18 2.42
C SER A 266 -38.09 3.72 2.59
N ASP A 267 -38.99 2.83 2.98
CA ASP A 267 -38.72 1.39 3.08
C ASP A 267 -38.40 0.76 1.71
N ALA A 268 -39.12 1.15 0.66
CA ALA A 268 -38.85 0.69 -0.70
C ALA A 268 -37.47 1.18 -1.19
N GLU A 269 -37.11 2.43 -0.90
CA GLU A 269 -35.79 3.00 -1.22
C GLU A 269 -34.65 2.32 -0.46
N LEU A 270 -34.85 2.01 0.83
CA LEU A 270 -33.88 1.28 1.64
C LEU A 270 -33.65 -0.14 1.11
N ARG A 271 -34.71 -0.85 0.70
CA ARG A 271 -34.58 -2.18 0.07
C ARG A 271 -33.86 -2.11 -1.28
N LEU A 272 -34.20 -1.11 -2.09
CA LEU A 272 -33.60 -0.89 -3.41
C LEU A 272 -32.11 -0.54 -3.31
N ASN A 273 -31.77 0.49 -2.53
CA ASN A 273 -30.42 1.04 -2.44
C ASN A 273 -29.52 0.24 -1.49
N GLY A 274 -30.09 -0.30 -0.41
CA GLY A 274 -29.36 -0.98 0.65
C GLY A 274 -29.13 -2.46 0.37
N GLY A 275 -30.14 -3.17 -0.12
CA GLY A 275 -30.08 -4.62 -0.35
C GLY A 275 -29.79 -4.97 -1.81
N LEU A 276 -30.68 -4.56 -2.71
CA LEU A 276 -30.67 -5.02 -4.09
C LEU A 276 -29.50 -4.44 -4.89
N GLN A 277 -29.24 -3.13 -4.82
CA GLN A 277 -28.13 -2.50 -5.57
C GLN A 277 -26.74 -2.87 -5.04
N LYS A 278 -26.62 -3.20 -3.74
CA LYS A 278 -25.34 -3.69 -3.19
C LYS A 278 -25.11 -5.13 -3.63
N ARG A 279 -26.13 -5.98 -3.52
CA ARG A 279 -26.07 -7.37 -3.97
C ARG A 279 -25.84 -7.49 -5.48
N GLN A 280 -26.45 -6.59 -6.26
CA GLN A 280 -26.23 -6.50 -7.70
C GLN A 280 -24.75 -6.18 -8.01
N ARG A 281 -24.15 -5.20 -7.32
CA ARG A 281 -22.73 -4.85 -7.47
C ARG A 281 -21.80 -6.00 -7.04
N GLU A 282 -22.11 -6.69 -5.94
CA GLU A 282 -21.37 -7.87 -5.51
C GLU A 282 -21.39 -8.98 -6.57
N ILE A 283 -22.56 -9.24 -7.18
CA ILE A 283 -22.70 -10.25 -8.24
C ILE A 283 -22.00 -9.81 -9.52
N GLU A 284 -22.07 -8.54 -9.91
CA GLU A 284 -21.34 -7.98 -11.06
C GLU A 284 -19.82 -8.10 -10.89
N GLU A 285 -19.30 -7.83 -9.68
CA GLU A 285 -17.88 -7.98 -9.35
C GLU A 285 -17.43 -9.44 -9.38
N LEU A 286 -18.26 -10.36 -8.89
CA LEU A 286 -18.02 -11.81 -8.96
C LEU A 286 -18.09 -12.35 -10.40
N LEU A 287 -18.94 -11.78 -11.26
CA LEU A 287 -19.06 -12.15 -12.69
C LEU A 287 -17.88 -11.61 -13.53
N ALA A 288 -17.31 -10.46 -13.15
CA ALA A 288 -16.18 -9.83 -13.83
C ALA A 288 -14.82 -10.51 -13.52
N SER A 289 -14.74 -11.36 -12.49
CA SER A 289 -13.53 -12.11 -12.15
C SER A 289 -13.27 -13.24 -13.17
N PRO A 290 -12.06 -13.32 -13.76
CA PRO A 290 -11.71 -14.37 -14.72
C PRO A 290 -10.99 -15.53 -14.02
N GLU A 291 -11.65 -16.68 -13.80
CA GLU A 291 -10.95 -17.98 -13.64
C GLU A 291 -11.88 -19.23 -13.71
N ASP A 292 -11.37 -20.25 -14.42
CA ASP A 292 -11.67 -21.70 -14.53
C ASP A 292 -13.06 -22.28 -14.86
N ALA A 293 -13.05 -23.43 -15.55
CA ALA A 293 -14.21 -24.12 -16.14
C ALA A 293 -15.32 -24.54 -15.16
N ALA A 294 -15.07 -24.59 -13.85
CA ALA A 294 -16.11 -24.72 -12.82
C ALA A 294 -16.97 -23.44 -12.69
N ALA A 295 -16.53 -22.33 -13.28
CA ALA A 295 -17.25 -21.07 -13.34
C ALA A 295 -18.41 -21.07 -14.35
N GLY A 296 -18.52 -22.04 -15.28
CA GLY A 296 -19.64 -22.05 -16.25
C GLY A 296 -21.00 -22.21 -15.57
N GLU A 297 -21.14 -23.25 -14.74
CA GLU A 297 -22.39 -23.55 -14.01
C GLU A 297 -22.66 -22.51 -12.90
N ARG A 298 -21.59 -21.98 -12.30
CA ARG A 298 -21.67 -20.90 -11.30
C ARG A 298 -22.04 -19.54 -11.93
N LYS A 299 -21.57 -19.24 -13.14
CA LYS A 299 -21.94 -18.04 -13.90
C LYS A 299 -23.37 -18.13 -14.40
N GLU A 300 -23.85 -19.30 -14.83
CA GLU A 300 -25.26 -19.47 -15.20
C GLU A 300 -26.21 -19.30 -14.00
N THR A 301 -25.85 -19.82 -12.83
CA THR A 301 -26.64 -19.65 -11.60
C THR A 301 -26.64 -18.18 -11.14
N LEU A 302 -25.48 -17.52 -11.15
CA LEU A 302 -25.36 -16.08 -10.86
C LEU A 302 -26.12 -15.21 -11.88
N ASP A 303 -26.13 -15.57 -13.17
CA ASP A 303 -26.85 -14.82 -14.22
C ASP A 303 -28.38 -14.99 -14.09
N ARG A 304 -28.84 -16.17 -13.65
CA ARG A 304 -30.26 -16.38 -13.29
C ARG A 304 -30.67 -15.57 -12.07
N GLU A 305 -29.84 -15.56 -11.03
CA GLU A 305 -30.04 -14.74 -9.82
C GLU A 305 -30.05 -13.24 -10.16
N TYR A 306 -29.14 -12.79 -11.01
CA TYR A 306 -29.10 -11.42 -11.51
C TYR A 306 -30.39 -11.04 -12.25
N LYS A 307 -30.87 -11.89 -13.17
CA LYS A 307 -32.13 -11.67 -13.89
C LYS A 307 -33.36 -11.65 -12.96
N THR A 308 -33.37 -12.44 -11.89
CA THR A 308 -34.45 -12.39 -10.89
C THR A 308 -34.41 -11.10 -10.09
N LEU A 309 -33.22 -10.68 -9.64
CA LEU A 309 -33.01 -9.41 -8.92
C LEU A 309 -33.38 -8.20 -9.79
N GLU A 310 -33.08 -8.25 -11.08
CA GLU A 310 -33.43 -7.18 -12.02
C GLU A 310 -34.96 -7.06 -12.21
N LYS A 311 -35.68 -8.19 -12.24
CA LYS A 311 -37.15 -8.17 -12.27
C LYS A 311 -37.73 -7.60 -10.97
N GLU A 312 -37.21 -8.01 -9.83
CA GLU A 312 -37.63 -7.48 -8.52
C GLU A 312 -37.37 -5.98 -8.41
N LYS A 313 -36.20 -5.52 -8.85
CA LYS A 313 -35.84 -4.09 -8.94
C LYS A 313 -36.86 -3.30 -9.77
N ARG A 314 -37.17 -3.76 -10.98
CA ARG A 314 -38.16 -3.11 -11.87
C ARG A 314 -39.55 -3.07 -11.23
N THR A 315 -39.97 -4.13 -10.54
CA THR A 315 -41.26 -4.13 -9.84
C THR A 315 -41.29 -3.13 -8.68
N LEU A 316 -40.22 -3.03 -7.89
CA LEU A 316 -40.11 -2.06 -6.79
C LEU A 316 -40.04 -0.62 -7.30
N GLU A 317 -39.33 -0.36 -8.40
CA GLU A 317 -39.29 0.96 -9.05
C GLU A 317 -40.69 1.37 -9.51
N SER A 318 -41.44 0.47 -10.16
CA SER A 318 -42.83 0.75 -10.57
C SER A 318 -43.78 0.97 -9.39
N GLN A 319 -43.56 0.29 -8.25
CA GLN A 319 -44.33 0.50 -7.03
C GLN A 319 -44.00 1.85 -6.39
N LYS A 320 -42.72 2.24 -6.37
CA LYS A 320 -42.27 3.54 -5.90
C LYS A 320 -42.91 4.68 -6.69
N GLU A 321 -42.86 4.62 -8.02
CA GLU A 321 -43.46 5.65 -8.88
C GLU A 321 -44.97 5.80 -8.66
N ARG A 322 -45.71 4.68 -8.52
CA ARG A 322 -47.14 4.70 -8.21
C ARG A 322 -47.44 5.35 -6.86
N VAL A 323 -46.65 5.03 -5.83
CA VAL A 323 -46.85 5.62 -4.49
C VAL A 323 -46.49 7.11 -4.50
N GLU A 324 -45.44 7.53 -5.21
CA GLU A 324 -45.04 8.93 -5.35
C GLU A 324 -46.08 9.78 -6.09
N GLN A 325 -46.67 9.26 -7.18
CA GLN A 325 -47.78 9.94 -7.87
C GLN A 325 -48.97 10.11 -6.93
N ALA A 326 -49.33 9.06 -6.21
CA ALA A 326 -50.44 9.09 -5.27
C ALA A 326 -50.13 9.97 -4.02
N LEU A 327 -48.86 10.19 -3.68
CA LEU A 327 -48.43 11.14 -2.65
C LEU A 327 -48.61 12.58 -3.14
N LYS A 328 -48.15 12.89 -4.36
CA LYS A 328 -48.31 14.23 -4.97
C LYS A 328 -49.77 14.66 -5.05
N GLU A 329 -50.66 13.74 -5.44
CA GLU A 329 -52.10 13.99 -5.46
C GLU A 329 -52.64 14.34 -4.07
N LYS A 330 -52.28 13.55 -3.04
CA LYS A 330 -52.76 13.78 -1.68
C LYS A 330 -52.17 15.04 -1.04
N GLU A 331 -50.90 15.36 -1.28
CA GLU A 331 -50.29 16.62 -0.83
C GLU A 331 -50.97 17.83 -1.49
N SER A 332 -51.39 17.72 -2.75
CA SER A 332 -52.15 18.78 -3.42
C SER A 332 -53.52 19.00 -2.77
N VAL A 333 -54.19 17.93 -2.33
CA VAL A 333 -55.48 17.99 -1.62
C VAL A 333 -55.29 18.60 -0.23
N VAL A 334 -54.27 18.17 0.52
CA VAL A 334 -53.95 18.75 1.84
C VAL A 334 -53.68 20.26 1.72
N LYS A 335 -52.92 20.70 0.70
CA LYS A 335 -52.68 22.13 0.47
C LYS A 335 -53.97 22.90 0.16
N LYS A 336 -54.90 22.31 -0.60
CA LYS A 336 -56.20 22.93 -0.88
C LYS A 336 -57.05 23.03 0.39
N CYS A 337 -57.14 21.96 1.18
CA CYS A 337 -57.86 21.96 2.46
C CYS A 337 -57.27 22.97 3.46
N GLN A 338 -55.94 23.07 3.53
CA GLN A 338 -55.27 24.05 4.40
C GLN A 338 -55.61 25.49 3.99
N LYS A 339 -55.64 25.80 2.68
CA LYS A 339 -56.06 27.12 2.19
C LYS A 339 -57.51 27.44 2.56
N VAL A 340 -58.42 26.49 2.40
CA VAL A 340 -59.84 26.66 2.77
C VAL A 340 -59.98 26.87 4.28
N MET A 341 -59.18 26.18 5.10
CA MET A 341 -59.13 26.43 6.54
C MET A 341 -58.61 27.85 6.86
N ASP A 342 -57.52 28.28 6.23
CA ASP A 342 -56.96 29.62 6.45
C ASP A 342 -57.95 30.73 6.01
N GLU A 343 -58.72 30.48 4.95
CA GLU A 343 -59.79 31.37 4.48
C GLU A 343 -60.96 31.40 5.47
N ALA A 344 -61.42 30.23 5.94
CA ALA A 344 -62.49 30.13 6.94
C ALA A 344 -62.10 30.80 8.26
N GLN A 345 -60.84 30.66 8.68
CA GLN A 345 -60.33 31.27 9.89
C GLN A 345 -60.19 32.79 9.77
N LYS A 346 -59.76 33.28 8.61
CA LYS A 346 -59.80 34.72 8.31
C LYS A 346 -61.21 35.28 8.29
N THR A 347 -62.20 34.51 7.82
CA THR A 347 -63.61 34.95 7.90
C THR A 347 -64.13 34.93 9.32
N ASP A 348 -63.71 33.99 10.16
CA ASP A 348 -64.05 33.95 11.59
C ASP A 348 -63.44 35.16 12.33
N ASP A 349 -62.16 35.44 12.10
CA ASP A 349 -61.46 36.62 12.62
C ASP A 349 -62.10 37.92 12.10
N GLY A 350 -62.50 37.95 10.82
CA GLY A 350 -63.18 39.09 10.19
C GLY A 350 -64.55 39.36 10.80
N LEU A 351 -65.37 38.33 10.96
CA LEU A 351 -66.68 38.42 11.63
C LEU A 351 -66.51 38.84 13.09
N SER A 352 -65.51 38.31 13.80
CA SER A 352 -65.18 38.73 15.17
C SER A 352 -64.80 40.21 15.25
N ASN A 353 -64.08 40.73 14.24
CA ASN A 353 -63.72 42.15 14.17
C ASN A 353 -64.92 43.03 13.79
N GLU A 354 -65.80 42.56 12.90
CA GLU A 354 -67.04 43.26 12.57
C GLU A 354 -67.97 43.35 13.78
N LEU A 355 -68.12 42.25 14.54
CA LEU A 355 -68.80 42.24 15.85
C LEU A 355 -68.23 43.33 16.76
N SER A 356 -66.91 43.36 16.95
CA SER A 356 -66.26 44.40 17.76
C SER A 356 -66.50 45.83 17.24
N ASN A 357 -66.60 46.03 15.93
CA ASN A 357 -66.91 47.33 15.34
C ASN A 357 -68.39 47.73 15.49
N PHE A 358 -69.30 46.75 15.47
CA PHE A 358 -70.71 46.96 15.78
C PHE A 358 -70.89 47.35 17.24
N ASP A 359 -70.22 46.66 18.16
CA ASP A 359 -70.17 47.01 19.58
C ASP A 359 -69.69 48.46 19.76
N ALA A 360 -68.60 48.84 19.09
CA ALA A 360 -68.05 50.20 19.15
C ALA A 360 -69.02 51.28 18.60
N ARG A 361 -69.78 50.97 17.54
CA ARG A 361 -70.80 51.88 17.00
C ARG A 361 -72.01 52.01 17.93
N GLU A 362 -72.40 50.92 18.57
CA GLU A 362 -73.47 50.92 19.56
C GLU A 362 -73.07 51.80 20.77
N GLU A 363 -71.84 51.69 21.25
CA GLU A 363 -71.28 52.57 22.29
C GLU A 363 -71.33 54.05 21.89
N GLU A 364 -70.99 54.39 20.64
CA GLU A 364 -71.02 55.78 20.16
C GLU A 364 -72.46 56.33 20.10
N LEU A 365 -73.42 55.50 19.69
CA LEU A 365 -74.85 55.85 19.68
C LEU A 365 -75.40 56.01 21.09
N MET A 366 -74.98 55.17 22.04
CA MET A 366 -75.36 55.27 23.44
C MET A 366 -74.81 56.55 24.08
N ARG A 367 -73.54 56.91 23.83
CA ARG A 367 -72.97 58.21 24.27
C ARG A 367 -73.74 59.41 23.73
N LYS A 368 -74.10 59.39 22.43
CA LYS A 368 -74.92 60.44 21.82
C LYS A 368 -76.30 60.54 22.47
N ARG A 369 -76.88 59.40 22.88
CA ARG A 369 -78.18 59.35 23.56
C ARG A 369 -78.10 59.94 24.97
N GLU A 370 -77.08 59.58 25.74
CA GLU A 370 -76.82 60.14 27.07
C GLU A 370 -76.55 61.64 27.04
N GLU A 371 -75.78 62.13 26.05
CA GLU A 371 -75.56 63.57 25.85
C GLU A 371 -76.86 64.31 25.49
N GLN A 372 -77.74 63.70 24.69
CA GLN A 372 -79.05 64.28 24.38
C GLN A 372 -80.00 64.29 25.58
N GLU A 373 -79.96 63.25 26.43
CA GLU A 373 -80.72 63.22 27.67
C GLU A 373 -80.23 64.29 28.66
N LYS A 374 -78.92 64.45 28.82
CA LYS A 374 -78.33 65.54 29.63
C LYS A 374 -78.72 66.93 29.12
N LYS A 375 -78.67 67.15 27.79
CA LYS A 375 -79.12 68.42 27.19
C LYS A 375 -80.61 68.66 27.37
N LYS A 376 -81.44 67.61 27.42
CA LYS A 376 -82.88 67.73 27.70
C LYS A 376 -83.16 68.00 29.17
N SER A 377 -82.39 67.45 30.10
CA SER A 377 -82.54 67.77 31.53
C SER A 377 -82.11 69.21 31.83
N GLU A 378 -81.02 69.68 31.23
CA GLU A 378 -80.53 71.07 31.41
C GLU A 378 -81.43 72.13 30.77
N ALA A 379 -82.31 71.76 29.83
CA ALA A 379 -83.27 72.66 29.19
C ALA A 379 -84.65 72.70 29.88
N ASN A 380 -84.90 71.81 30.84
CA ASN A 380 -86.16 71.70 31.59
C ASN A 380 -86.04 72.19 33.05
N ASP A 381 -84.85 72.63 33.47
CA ASP A 381 -84.58 73.43 34.67
C ASP A 381 -84.39 74.91 34.28
#